data_AF-A0A5C8L8M4-F1
#
_entry.id   AF-A0A5C8L8M4-F1
#
_cell.length_a   1.000
_cell.length_b   1.000
_cell.length_c   1.000
_cell.angle_alpha   90.00
_cell.angle_beta   90.00
_cell.angle_gamma   90.00
#
_symmetry.space_group_name_H-M   'P 1'
#
loop_
_entity.id
_entity.type
_entity.pdbx_description
1 polymer ?
#
loop_
_entity_poly.entity_id
_entity_poly.type
_entity_poly.pdbx_seq_one_letter_code
_entity_poly.pdbx_strand_id
1 'polypeptide(L)'
;MMKILIMLIFCLGSISLGFSQNGKVEAINKNESVLSDGFVFLPEIEVKKSIIQSITKRFEKSKSVKIYVNKQNDYKVELINAKDEKQVVYLDEKGNWIYPKYENL
;
A
#
# COMPACT_ATOMS: atom_id res chain seq x y z
N MET A 1 17.20 -19.81 -24.98
CA MET A 1 15.77 -20.02 -24.70
C MET A 1 15.66 -20.57 -23.29
N MET A 2 15.03 -19.86 -22.35
CA MET A 2 14.89 -20.36 -20.98
C MET A 2 13.41 -20.42 -20.64
N LYS A 3 12.90 -21.64 -20.48
CA LYS A 3 11.54 -21.92 -20.01
C LYS A 3 11.64 -22.07 -18.49
N ILE A 4 11.11 -21.11 -17.75
CA ILE A 4 11.01 -21.23 -16.29
C ILE A 4 9.57 -21.60 -15.99
N LEU A 5 9.39 -22.86 -15.63
CA LEU A 5 8.14 -23.45 -15.15
C LEU A 5 7.95 -23.03 -13.69
N ILE A 6 6.97 -22.18 -13.40
CA ILE A 6 6.62 -21.82 -12.02
C ILE A 6 5.32 -22.54 -11.67
N MET A 7 5.46 -23.60 -10.88
CA MET A 7 4.37 -24.37 -10.30
C MET A 7 3.86 -23.60 -9.07
N LEU A 8 2.70 -22.95 -9.21
CA LEU A 8 2.08 -22.20 -8.12
C LEU A 8 1.22 -23.15 -7.27
N ILE A 9 1.74 -23.55 -6.11
CA ILE A 9 0.98 -24.34 -5.12
C ILE A 9 -0.01 -23.41 -4.42
N PHE A 10 -1.28 -23.60 -4.74
CA PHE A 10 -2.40 -22.85 -4.20
C PHE A 10 -2.93 -23.59 -2.95
N CYS A 11 -2.37 -23.31 -1.78
CA CYS A 11 -2.97 -23.73 -0.51
C CYS A 11 -4.10 -22.76 -0.14
N LEU A 12 -5.34 -23.12 -0.46
CA LEU A 12 -6.54 -22.50 0.09
C LEU A 12 -6.68 -22.90 1.56
N GLY A 13 -5.96 -22.22 2.44
CA GLY A 13 -6.21 -22.27 3.87
C GLY A 13 -7.53 -21.55 4.17
N SER A 14 -8.55 -22.32 4.55
CA SER A 14 -9.88 -21.82 4.91
C SER A 14 -9.79 -20.97 6.18
N ILE A 15 -10.02 -19.66 6.07
CA ILE A 15 -10.17 -18.80 7.25
C ILE A 15 -11.62 -18.90 7.71
N SER A 16 -11.87 -19.70 8.75
CA SER A 16 -13.12 -19.66 9.51
C SER A 16 -13.12 -18.41 10.40
N LEU A 17 -13.97 -17.43 10.07
CA LEU A 17 -14.17 -16.23 10.87
C LEU A 17 -15.05 -16.54 12.09
N GLY A 18 -14.44 -16.60 13.27
CA GLY A 18 -15.14 -16.51 14.55
C GLY A 18 -14.92 -15.13 15.15
N PHE A 19 -15.84 -14.18 14.92
CA PHE A 19 -15.83 -12.92 15.64
C PHE A 19 -16.58 -13.08 16.97
N SER A 20 -15.84 -13.03 18.07
CA SER A 20 -16.39 -12.82 19.41
C SER A 20 -15.91 -11.46 19.91
N GLN A 21 -16.84 -10.51 20.03
CA GLN A 21 -16.61 -9.24 20.70
C GLN A 21 -16.60 -9.47 22.22
N ASN A 22 -15.51 -9.11 22.89
CA ASN A 22 -15.54 -8.33 24.14
C ASN A 22 -14.12 -8.10 24.66
N GLY A 23 -13.81 -6.84 25.02
CA GLY A 23 -12.65 -6.51 25.85
C GLY A 23 -11.94 -5.23 25.42
N LYS A 24 -12.13 -4.16 26.21
CA LYS A 24 -11.36 -2.92 26.16
C LYS A 24 -9.86 -3.23 26.25
N VAL A 25 -9.11 -2.84 25.22
CA VAL A 25 -7.67 -2.62 25.30
C VAL A 25 -7.38 -1.35 24.49
N GLU A 26 -6.96 -0.28 25.16
CA GLU A 26 -6.30 0.85 24.52
C GLU A 26 -4.94 0.35 24.01
N ALA A 27 -4.84 0.08 22.71
CA ALA A 27 -3.59 -0.22 22.06
C ALA A 27 -3.61 0.42 20.68
N ILE A 28 -2.76 1.45 20.54
CA ILE A 28 -2.11 1.95 19.32
C ILE A 28 -2.93 1.69 18.06
N ASN A 29 -3.56 2.75 17.54
CA ASN A 29 -4.19 2.81 16.21
C ASN A 29 -3.19 2.34 15.13
N LYS A 30 -3.06 1.03 14.98
CA LYS A 30 -2.64 0.39 13.76
C LYS A 30 -3.86 0.53 12.86
N ASN A 31 -3.98 1.70 12.24
CA ASN A 31 -4.90 1.95 11.14
C ASN A 31 -4.47 1.06 9.97
N GLU A 32 -4.62 -0.26 10.11
CA GLU A 32 -4.75 -1.19 9.01
C GLU A 32 -6.16 -0.99 8.46
N SER A 33 -6.33 0.16 7.82
CA SER A 33 -7.37 0.29 6.82
C SER A 33 -6.90 -0.60 5.67
N VAL A 34 -7.34 -1.86 5.69
CA VAL A 34 -7.52 -2.62 4.45
C VAL A 34 -8.54 -1.80 3.69
N LEU A 35 -8.04 -0.87 2.88
CA LEU A 35 -8.88 -0.03 2.05
C LEU A 35 -9.62 -0.99 1.11
N SER A 36 -10.94 -0.81 1.00
CA SER A 36 -11.84 -1.61 0.16
C SER A 36 -11.45 -1.59 -1.34
N ASP A 37 -10.39 -0.86 -1.70
CA ASP A 37 -9.84 -0.66 -3.04
C ASP A 37 -8.74 -1.67 -3.44
N GLY A 38 -8.44 -2.65 -2.58
CA GLY A 38 -7.52 -3.75 -2.90
C GLY A 38 -6.03 -3.40 -2.73
N PHE A 39 -5.71 -2.30 -2.04
CA PHE A 39 -4.36 -1.95 -1.65
C PHE A 39 -4.03 -2.40 -0.23
N VAL A 40 -2.85 -3.00 -0.04
CA VAL A 40 -2.34 -3.46 1.26
C VAL A 40 -1.15 -2.62 1.67
N PHE A 41 -1.05 -2.28 2.96
CA PHE A 41 0.07 -1.50 3.49
C PHE A 41 1.39 -2.21 3.25
N LEU A 42 2.39 -1.46 2.77
CA LEU A 42 3.73 -1.94 2.49
C LEU A 42 4.74 -1.14 3.34
N PRO A 43 5.41 -1.77 4.32
CA PRO A 43 6.42 -1.08 5.12
C PRO A 43 7.60 -0.66 4.24
N GLU A 44 8.23 0.47 4.58
CA GLU A 44 9.26 1.12 3.75
C GLU A 44 10.42 0.19 3.36
N ILE A 45 10.80 -0.73 4.25
CA ILE A 45 11.86 -1.73 4.02
C ILE A 45 11.55 -2.71 2.88
N GLU A 46 10.27 -2.89 2.54
CA GLU A 46 9.80 -3.77 1.46
C GLU A 46 9.56 -3.01 0.15
N VAL A 47 9.62 -1.69 0.17
CA VAL A 47 9.40 -0.85 -1.01
C VAL A 47 10.66 -0.82 -1.87
N LYS A 48 10.50 -1.03 -3.18
CA LYS A 48 11.61 -0.92 -4.14
C LYS A 48 12.25 0.47 -4.06
N LYS A 49 13.58 0.52 -4.10
CA LYS A 49 14.36 1.77 -4.03
C LYS A 49 13.93 2.83 -5.06
N SER A 50 13.58 2.43 -6.28
CA SER A 50 13.09 3.34 -7.33
C SER A 50 11.79 4.06 -6.95
N ILE A 51 10.90 3.39 -6.21
CA ILE A 51 9.64 3.96 -5.74
C ILE A 51 9.92 4.96 -4.63
N ILE A 52 10.75 4.59 -3.64
CA ILE A 52 11.17 5.50 -2.56
C ILE A 52 11.80 6.77 -3.14
N GLN A 53 12.74 6.64 -4.08
CA GLN A 53 13.38 7.78 -4.72
C GLN A 53 12.38 8.70 -5.43
N SER A 54 11.39 8.12 -6.12
CA SER A 54 10.36 8.89 -6.81
C SER A 54 9.51 9.69 -5.82
N ILE A 55 9.08 9.05 -4.72
CA ILE A 55 8.28 9.67 -3.66
C ILE A 55 9.07 10.79 -2.98
N THR A 56 10.29 10.53 -2.51
CA THR A 56 11.13 11.53 -1.82
C THR A 56 11.43 12.73 -2.71
N LYS A 57 11.72 12.50 -4.01
CA LYS A 57 11.99 13.60 -4.96
C LYS A 57 10.80 14.54 -5.14
N ARG A 58 9.57 14.04 -5.09
CA ARG A 58 8.36 14.85 -5.30
C ARG A 58 7.79 15.42 -3.99
N PHE A 59 7.97 14.71 -2.88
CA PHE A 59 7.35 15.02 -1.58
C PHE A 59 8.38 15.16 -0.45
N GLU A 60 9.51 15.80 -0.74
CA GLU A 60 10.60 16.03 0.21
C GLU A 60 10.15 16.74 1.50
N LYS A 61 9.09 17.56 1.43
CA LYS A 61 8.53 18.32 2.55
C LYS A 61 7.29 17.67 3.19
N SER A 62 7.03 16.40 2.91
CA SER A 62 5.93 15.68 3.56
C SER A 62 6.26 15.39 5.02
N LYS A 63 5.25 15.51 5.89
CA LYS A 63 5.37 15.20 7.33
C LYS A 63 5.26 13.70 7.60
N SER A 64 4.48 13.00 6.78
CA SER A 64 4.29 11.55 6.87
C SER A 64 3.98 10.98 5.49
N VAL A 65 4.45 9.76 5.25
CA VAL A 65 4.19 9.00 4.03
C VAL A 65 3.81 7.57 4.42
N LYS A 66 2.72 7.07 3.85
CA LYS A 66 2.31 5.66 3.92
C LYS A 66 2.20 5.11 2.51
N ILE A 67 2.75 3.92 2.31
CA ILE A 67 2.83 3.28 1.01
C ILE A 67 2.01 2.00 1.07
N TYR A 68 1.25 1.75 0.01
CA TYR A 68 0.41 0.58 -0.15
C TYR A 68 0.63 0.01 -1.55
N VAL A 69 0.41 -1.29 -1.73
CA VAL A 69 0.58 -1.99 -3.01
C VAL A 69 -0.65 -2.84 -3.34
N ASN A 70 -1.03 -2.93 -4.61
CA ASN A 70 -2.11 -3.79 -5.10
C ASN A 70 -1.58 -5.05 -5.81
N LYS A 71 -2.48 -5.91 -6.30
CA LYS A 71 -2.14 -7.15 -7.03
C LYS A 71 -1.43 -6.89 -8.37
N GLN A 72 -1.56 -5.70 -8.93
CA GLN A 72 -0.93 -5.27 -10.17
C GLN A 72 0.47 -4.66 -9.95
N ASN A 73 0.94 -4.59 -8.69
CA ASN A 73 2.15 -3.88 -8.27
C ASN A 73 2.10 -2.37 -8.50
N ASP A 74 0.91 -1.78 -8.60
CA ASP A 74 0.76 -0.34 -8.48
C ASP A 74 0.87 0.05 -7.00
N TYR A 75 1.47 1.21 -6.76
CA TYR A 75 1.65 1.78 -5.44
C TYR A 75 0.67 2.92 -5.22
N LYS A 76 -0.03 2.90 -4.08
CA LYS A 76 -0.77 4.04 -3.55
C LYS A 76 0.05 4.68 -2.44
N VAL A 77 0.17 6.00 -2.47
CA VAL A 77 0.91 6.77 -1.48
C VAL A 77 -0.03 7.77 -0.85
N GLU A 78 -0.25 7.62 0.45
CA GLU A 78 -0.97 8.59 1.26
C GLU A 78 0.04 9.42 2.02
N LEU A 79 -0.04 10.74 1.90
CA LEU A 79 0.89 11.66 2.55
C LEU A 79 0.18 12.85 3.18
N ILE A 80 0.84 13.43 4.18
CA ILE A 80 0.45 14.69 4.79
C ILE A 80 1.54 15.70 4.42
N ASN A 81 1.17 16.79 3.75
CA ASN A 81 2.12 17.81 3.34
C ASN A 81 2.46 18.76 4.51
N ALA A 82 3.37 19.72 4.27
CA ALA A 82 3.78 20.69 5.28
C ALA A 82 2.63 21.56 5.84
N LYS A 83 1.51 21.68 5.11
CA LYS A 83 0.31 22.43 5.49
C LYS A 83 -0.77 21.58 6.17
N ASP A 84 -0.45 20.34 6.55
CA ASP A 84 -1.40 19.37 7.11
C ASP A 84 -2.51 18.93 6.14
N GLU A 85 -2.32 19.14 4.84
CA GLU A 85 -3.25 18.68 3.83
C GLU A 85 -2.93 17.22 3.46
N LYS A 86 -3.98 16.39 3.42
CA LYS A 86 -3.89 15.00 2.97
C LYS A 86 -3.85 14.95 1.45
N GLN A 87 -2.94 14.16 0.91
CA GLN A 87 -2.86 13.88 -0.51
C GLN A 87 -2.73 12.37 -0.75
N VAL A 88 -3.41 11.88 -1.78
CA VAL A 88 -3.31 10.50 -2.26
C VAL A 88 -2.80 10.54 -3.69
N VAL A 89 -1.74 9.79 -3.97
CA VAL A 89 -1.15 9.69 -5.31
C VAL A 89 -0.80 8.25 -5.63
N TYR A 90 -0.60 7.96 -6.91
CA TYR A 90 -0.36 6.61 -7.41
C TYR A 90 0.89 6.54 -8.28
N LEU A 91 1.60 5.43 -8.19
CA LEU A 91 2.74 5.09 -9.04
C LEU A 91 2.57 3.69 -9.61
N ASP A 92 3.13 3.44 -10.80
CA ASP A 92 3.27 2.10 -11.34
C ASP A 92 4.42 1.33 -10.67
N GLU A 93 4.59 0.06 -11.05
CA GLU A 93 5.66 -0.81 -10.52
C GLU A 93 7.09 -0.29 -10.73
N LYS A 94 7.27 0.67 -11.65
CA LYS A 94 8.55 1.26 -12.06
C LYS A 94 8.79 2.62 -11.39
N GLY A 95 7.79 3.20 -10.74
CA GLY A 95 7.85 4.51 -10.11
C GLY A 95 7.40 5.66 -11.00
N ASN A 96 6.72 5.38 -12.10
CA ASN A 96 6.10 6.42 -12.90
C ASN A 96 4.79 6.86 -12.26
N TRP A 97 4.55 8.16 -12.20
CA TRP A 97 3.32 8.73 -11.66
C TRP A 97 2.12 8.37 -12.53
N ILE A 98 1.09 7.79 -11.92
CA ILE A 98 -0.19 7.53 -12.56
C ILE A 98 -1.16 8.62 -12.07
N TYR A 99 -1.61 9.49 -12.98
CA TYR A 99 -2.71 10.42 -12.71
C TYR A 99 -3.96 9.66 -12.29
N PRO A 100 -4.83 10.22 -11.43
CA PRO A 100 -5.79 9.44 -10.65
C PRO A 100 -6.68 8.57 -11.54
N LYS A 101 -6.37 7.28 -11.56
CA LYS A 101 -7.22 6.25 -12.19
C LYS A 101 -8.34 5.80 -11.24
N TYR A 102 -8.26 6.20 -9.97
CA TYR A 102 -9.02 5.63 -8.86
C TYR A 102 -9.87 6.66 -8.07
N GLU A 103 -10.02 7.91 -8.56
CA GLU A 103 -10.88 8.92 -7.90
C GLU A 103 -12.39 8.62 -7.96
N ASN A 104 -12.81 7.56 -8.66
CA ASN A 104 -14.22 7.20 -8.88
C ASN A 104 -14.55 5.72 -8.63
N LEU A 105 -13.86 5.04 -7.71
CA LEU A 105 -14.25 3.69 -7.25
C LEU A 105 -15.01 3.74 -5.92
#